data_AF-A0A838V6R4-F1
#
_entry.id   AF-A0A838V6R4-F1
#
_cell.length_a   1.000
_cell.length_b   1.000
_cell.length_c   1.000
_cell.angle_alpha   90.00
_cell.angle_beta   90.00
_cell.angle_gamma   90.00
#
_symmetry.space_group_name_H-M   'P 1'
#
loop_
_entity.id
_entity.type
_entity.pdbx_description
1 polymer ?
#
loop_
_entity_poly.entity_id
_entity_poly.type
_entity_poly.pdbx_seq_one_letter_code
_entity_poly.pdbx_strand_id
1 'polypeptide(L)'
;MRRTRISKPAPRNSRASSRPYFNKARDYEALGISADARYASVRCAYLELAKRWHPDRNKSRLATERFAAIGTAYRNLTSAISVPDRSILMGPEQPVGCSVCGSGEAGLRTVNLTTVTSFLLTVQCDEYRAIYCPSCAWSKSLQATARSAIFGWWSPLGPICVMRAIGRNAKSLVREGFLNLTLSLHNPIFEQKDTESGGRASTYLSKSVIFYFALLLHGTLTLVILALLLKVILLLVG
;
A
#
# COMPACT_ATOMS: atom_id res chain seq x y z
N MET A 1 69.03 15.75 40.83
CA MET A 1 67.81 14.98 40.51
C MET A 1 67.61 14.95 38.98
N ARG A 2 67.91 13.81 38.33
CA ARG A 2 67.82 13.62 36.87
C ARG A 2 66.44 13.07 36.52
N ARG A 3 65.59 13.84 35.82
CA ARG A 3 64.30 13.37 35.29
C ARG A 3 64.54 12.44 34.11
N THR A 4 64.22 11.15 34.27
CA THR A 4 64.17 10.16 33.19
C THR A 4 63.04 10.52 32.22
N ARG A 5 63.37 10.70 30.93
CA ARG A 5 62.37 10.78 29.86
C ARG A 5 61.85 9.37 29.61
N ILE A 6 60.59 9.13 29.98
CA ILE A 6 59.86 7.94 29.57
C ILE A 6 59.61 8.07 28.06
N SER A 7 60.24 7.22 27.25
CA SER A 7 59.98 7.14 25.82
C SER A 7 58.61 6.50 25.58
N LYS A 8 57.84 7.11 24.67
CA LYS A 8 56.52 6.63 24.26
C LYS A 8 56.68 5.29 23.51
N PRO A 9 55.97 4.21 23.87
CA PRO A 9 56.10 2.94 23.15
C PRO A 9 55.55 3.07 21.72
N ALA A 10 56.24 2.44 20.76
CA ALA A 10 55.87 2.39 19.35
C ALA A 10 54.44 1.85 19.16
N PRO A 11 53.70 2.31 18.12
CA PRO A 11 52.35 1.83 17.88
C PRO A 11 52.39 0.33 17.58
N ARG A 12 51.70 -0.43 18.44
CA ARG A 12 51.51 -1.88 18.31
C ARG A 12 50.70 -2.13 17.04
N ASN A 13 51.31 -2.73 16.03
CA ASN A 13 50.64 -3.20 14.80
C ASN A 13 49.60 -4.28 15.15
N SER A 14 48.42 -3.82 15.57
CA SER A 14 47.28 -4.67 15.85
C SER A 14 46.59 -5.01 14.53
N ARG A 15 46.98 -6.15 13.95
CA ARG A 15 46.17 -7.01 13.09
C ARG A 15 45.47 -6.27 11.95
N ALA A 16 46.07 -6.36 10.76
CA ALA A 16 45.36 -6.19 9.49
C ALA A 16 43.97 -6.85 9.59
N SER A 17 42.94 -6.00 9.50
CA SER A 17 41.56 -6.44 9.68
C SER A 17 41.23 -7.52 8.66
N SER A 18 40.83 -8.69 9.13
CA SER A 18 40.18 -9.75 8.37
C SER A 18 38.78 -9.32 7.90
N ARG A 19 38.68 -8.21 7.17
CA ARG A 19 37.50 -7.91 6.36
C ARG A 19 37.63 -8.77 5.10
N PRO A 20 36.62 -9.56 4.70
CA PRO A 20 36.68 -10.29 3.45
C PRO A 20 36.97 -9.28 2.34
N TYR A 21 38.17 -9.37 1.78
CA TYR A 21 38.65 -8.44 0.78
C TYR A 21 37.71 -8.57 -0.42
N PHE A 22 37.04 -7.48 -0.77
CA PHE A 22 36.27 -7.37 -2.00
C PHE A 22 37.18 -7.76 -3.16
N ASN A 23 36.97 -8.94 -3.72
CA ASN A 23 37.71 -9.40 -4.90
C ASN A 23 36.73 -9.40 -6.06
N LYS A 24 36.82 -8.33 -6.86
CA LYS A 24 35.97 -8.09 -8.01
C LYS A 24 35.88 -9.34 -8.91
N ALA A 25 37.02 -9.93 -9.28
CA ALA A 25 37.05 -11.10 -10.17
C ALA A 25 36.32 -12.32 -9.59
N ARG A 26 36.56 -12.65 -8.31
CA ARG A 26 35.92 -13.77 -7.63
C ARG A 26 34.41 -13.60 -7.52
N ASP A 27 33.93 -12.39 -7.24
CA ASP A 27 32.51 -12.13 -7.06
C ASP A 27 31.75 -12.18 -8.41
N TYR A 28 32.36 -11.71 -9.51
CA TYR A 28 31.80 -11.87 -10.86
C TYR A 28 31.80 -13.34 -11.30
N GLU A 29 32.86 -14.08 -11.01
CA GLU A 29 32.96 -15.53 -11.28
C GLU A 29 31.92 -16.33 -10.49
N ALA A 30 31.67 -16.00 -9.23
CA ALA A 30 30.65 -16.64 -8.40
C ALA A 30 29.22 -16.48 -8.96
N LEU A 31 28.97 -15.39 -9.71
CA LEU A 31 27.72 -15.16 -10.43
C LEU A 31 27.75 -15.66 -11.89
N GLY A 32 28.91 -16.13 -12.39
CA GLY A 32 29.07 -16.64 -13.76
C GLY A 32 28.96 -15.57 -14.84
N ILE A 33 29.37 -14.33 -14.54
CA ILE A 33 29.24 -13.18 -15.43
C ILE A 33 30.59 -12.49 -15.66
N SER A 34 30.71 -11.71 -16.73
CA SER A 34 31.93 -10.98 -17.07
C SER A 34 32.28 -9.92 -16.00
N ALA A 35 33.57 -9.64 -15.81
CA ALA A 35 34.06 -8.61 -14.90
C ALA A 35 33.63 -7.17 -15.25
N ASP A 36 33.17 -6.97 -16.50
CA ASP A 36 32.63 -5.71 -17.03
C ASP A 36 31.10 -5.67 -17.06
N ALA A 37 30.43 -6.66 -16.44
CA ALA A 37 28.99 -6.77 -16.45
C ALA A 37 28.33 -5.59 -15.69
N ARG A 38 27.27 -5.02 -16.29
CA ARG A 38 26.49 -3.94 -15.69
C ARG A 38 25.61 -4.47 -14.54
N TYR A 39 25.15 -3.56 -13.68
CA TYR A 39 24.27 -3.89 -12.55
C TYR A 39 23.07 -4.78 -12.93
N ALA A 40 22.42 -4.50 -14.06
CA ALA A 40 21.30 -5.31 -14.55
C ALA A 40 21.69 -6.79 -14.74
N SER A 41 22.86 -7.06 -15.32
CA SER A 41 23.39 -8.41 -15.52
C SER A 41 23.72 -9.10 -14.20
N VAL A 42 24.30 -8.37 -13.23
CA VAL A 42 24.56 -8.85 -11.86
C VAL A 42 23.26 -9.27 -11.17
N ARG A 43 22.20 -8.46 -11.29
CA ARG A 43 20.89 -8.76 -10.71
C ARG A 43 20.20 -9.94 -11.39
N CYS A 44 20.22 -10.00 -12.72
CA CYS A 44 19.62 -11.12 -13.45
C CYS A 44 20.28 -12.45 -13.08
N ALA A 45 21.62 -12.51 -13.10
CA ALA A 45 22.37 -13.70 -12.72
C ALA A 45 22.09 -14.13 -11.28
N TYR A 46 22.04 -13.17 -10.34
CA TYR A 46 21.67 -13.46 -8.95
C TYR A 46 20.27 -14.07 -8.85
N LEU A 47 19.26 -13.51 -9.53
CA LEU A 47 17.88 -14.02 -9.47
C LEU A 47 17.75 -15.43 -10.05
N GLU A 48 18.44 -15.73 -11.15
CA GLU A 48 18.44 -17.07 -11.75
C GLU A 48 19.11 -18.10 -10.84
N LEU A 49 20.28 -17.75 -10.28
CA LEU A 49 21.01 -18.61 -9.37
C LEU A 49 20.26 -18.80 -8.05
N ALA A 50 19.64 -17.75 -7.51
CA ALA A 50 18.80 -17.83 -6.30
C ALA A 50 17.61 -18.76 -6.50
N LYS A 51 16.92 -18.69 -7.65
CA LYS A 51 15.83 -19.61 -7.98
C LYS A 51 16.28 -21.07 -8.07
N ARG A 52 17.50 -21.30 -8.58
CA ARG A 52 18.08 -22.64 -8.74
C ARG A 52 18.55 -23.25 -7.42
N TRP A 53 19.16 -22.44 -6.55
CA TRP A 53 19.82 -22.89 -5.32
C TRP A 53 19.05 -22.57 -4.04
N HIS A 54 17.79 -22.09 -4.14
CA HIS A 54 16.97 -21.77 -2.97
C HIS A 54 16.81 -23.00 -2.04
N PRO A 55 17.03 -22.88 -0.71
CA PRO A 55 16.94 -24.01 0.21
C PRO A 55 15.56 -24.68 0.22
N ASP A 56 14.48 -23.92 -0.01
CA ASP A 56 13.13 -24.49 -0.14
C ASP A 56 12.98 -25.44 -1.33
N ARG A 57 13.75 -25.22 -2.41
CA ARG A 57 13.68 -26.02 -3.65
C ARG A 57 14.80 -27.05 -3.74
N ASN A 58 15.96 -26.79 -3.13
CA ASN A 58 17.11 -27.66 -3.15
C ASN A 58 17.64 -27.87 -1.73
N LYS A 59 17.31 -29.03 -1.14
CA LYS A 59 17.65 -29.38 0.24
C LYS A 59 19.08 -29.92 0.41
N SER A 60 19.90 -29.92 -0.64
CA SER A 60 21.29 -30.36 -0.56
C SER A 60 22.13 -29.40 0.28
N ARG A 61 23.08 -29.92 1.08
CA ARG A 61 24.04 -29.09 1.83
C ARG A 61 24.83 -28.15 0.90
N LEU A 62 25.12 -28.61 -0.30
CA LEU A 62 25.79 -27.84 -1.35
C LEU A 62 24.96 -26.63 -1.82
N ALA A 63 23.62 -26.72 -1.76
CA ALA A 63 22.75 -25.62 -2.18
C ALA A 63 22.82 -24.43 -1.21
N THR A 64 22.83 -24.71 0.09
CA THR A 64 23.00 -23.68 1.14
C THR A 64 24.36 -22.99 1.02
N GLU A 65 25.44 -23.76 0.83
CA GLU A 65 26.80 -23.23 0.64
C GLU A 65 26.90 -22.37 -0.63
N ARG A 66 26.34 -22.84 -1.76
CA ARG A 66 26.27 -22.09 -3.02
C ARG A 66 25.44 -20.81 -2.87
N PHE A 67 24.27 -20.89 -2.25
CA PHE A 67 23.37 -19.74 -2.06
C PHE A 67 24.03 -18.66 -1.17
N ALA A 68 24.74 -19.06 -0.12
CA ALA A 68 25.49 -18.15 0.73
C ALA A 68 26.63 -17.45 -0.05
N ALA A 69 27.35 -18.18 -0.90
CA ALA A 69 28.39 -17.62 -1.76
C ALA A 69 27.81 -16.63 -2.79
N ILE A 70 26.73 -17.01 -3.48
CA ILE A 70 26.01 -16.16 -4.46
C ILE A 70 25.48 -14.88 -3.80
N GLY A 71 24.89 -14.97 -2.61
CA GLY A 71 24.40 -13.81 -1.88
C GLY A 71 25.51 -12.86 -1.42
N THR A 72 26.67 -13.41 -1.08
CA THR A 72 27.85 -12.60 -0.70
C THR A 72 28.42 -11.86 -1.91
N ALA A 73 28.59 -12.56 -3.04
CA ALA A 73 29.05 -11.97 -4.28
C ALA A 73 28.11 -10.86 -4.78
N TYR A 74 26.79 -11.08 -4.74
CA TYR A 74 25.81 -10.07 -5.11
C TYR A 74 25.93 -8.81 -4.25
N ARG A 75 25.95 -8.94 -2.90
CA ARG A 75 26.10 -7.78 -1.99
C ARG A 75 27.36 -6.98 -2.30
N ASN A 76 28.50 -7.67 -2.43
CA ASN A 76 29.78 -7.08 -2.76
C ASN A 76 29.71 -6.29 -4.07
N LEU A 77 29.22 -6.90 -5.14
CA LEU A 77 29.12 -6.25 -6.45
C LEU A 77 28.13 -5.08 -6.44
N THR A 78 26.99 -5.20 -5.77
CA THR A 78 26.03 -4.09 -5.64
C THR A 78 26.56 -2.92 -4.81
N SER A 79 27.50 -3.16 -3.89
CA SER A 79 28.17 -2.09 -3.14
C SER A 79 29.28 -1.39 -3.93
N ALA A 80 29.89 -2.08 -4.90
CA ALA A 80 31.01 -1.58 -5.68
C ALA A 80 30.61 -0.96 -7.02
N ILE A 81 29.52 -1.43 -7.62
CA ILE A 81 28.93 -0.85 -8.83
C ILE A 81 28.02 0.29 -8.36
N SER A 82 28.18 1.48 -8.94
CA SER A 82 27.17 2.55 -8.78
C SER A 82 25.85 2.01 -9.30
N VAL A 83 24.98 1.58 -8.39
CA VAL A 83 23.64 1.11 -8.71
C VAL A 83 22.94 2.27 -9.41
N PRO A 84 22.51 2.14 -10.68
CA PRO A 84 21.62 3.12 -11.27
C PRO A 84 20.44 3.28 -10.32
N ASP A 85 19.99 4.51 -10.10
CA ASP A 85 18.88 4.80 -9.21
C ASP A 85 17.77 3.74 -9.36
N ARG A 86 17.32 3.17 -8.23
CA ARG A 86 16.41 2.02 -8.20
C ARG A 86 15.12 2.32 -8.99
N SER A 87 14.79 3.60 -9.12
CA SER A 87 13.73 4.18 -9.95
C SER A 87 13.86 3.87 -11.45
N ILE A 88 15.04 3.50 -11.96
CA ILE A 88 15.29 3.26 -13.40
C ILE A 88 14.93 1.81 -13.81
N LEU A 89 14.89 0.88 -12.85
CA LEU A 89 14.59 -0.54 -13.08
C LEU A 89 13.11 -0.90 -12.91
N MET A 90 12.38 -0.08 -12.16
CA MET A 90 10.92 -0.09 -12.18
C MET A 90 10.53 0.91 -13.25
N GLY A 91 9.62 0.56 -14.17
CA GLY A 91 9.17 1.48 -15.22
C GLY A 91 8.69 2.82 -14.64
N PRO A 92 8.50 3.86 -15.46
CA PRO A 92 8.22 5.22 -14.97
C PRO A 92 7.14 5.17 -13.90
N GLU A 93 7.53 5.54 -12.67
CA GLU A 93 6.64 5.66 -11.52
C GLU A 93 5.70 6.81 -11.85
N GLN A 94 4.61 6.50 -12.53
CA GLN A 94 3.64 7.50 -12.91
C GLN A 94 3.04 8.05 -11.61
N PRO A 95 3.01 9.38 -11.43
CA PRO A 95 2.48 9.96 -10.22
C PRO A 95 1.03 9.51 -10.06
N VAL A 96 0.76 8.69 -9.06
CA VAL A 96 -0.58 8.22 -8.73
C VAL A 96 -1.39 9.42 -8.23
N GLY A 97 -2.39 9.81 -9.01
CA GLY A 97 -3.28 10.92 -8.69
C GLY A 97 -4.68 10.46 -8.30
N CYS A 98 -5.47 11.37 -7.72
CA CYS A 98 -6.90 11.16 -7.53
C CYS A 98 -7.56 10.84 -8.87
N SER A 99 -8.33 9.75 -8.94
CA SER A 99 -9.00 9.31 -10.18
C SER A 99 -10.12 10.25 -10.70
N VAL A 100 -10.49 11.28 -9.93
CA VAL A 100 -11.51 12.26 -10.32
C VAL A 100 -10.87 13.58 -10.76
N CYS A 101 -10.03 14.17 -9.91
CA CYS A 101 -9.47 15.50 -10.15
C CYS A 101 -8.00 15.48 -10.59
N GLY A 102 -7.34 14.33 -10.56
CA GLY A 102 -5.93 14.20 -10.92
C GLY A 102 -4.94 14.73 -9.88
N SER A 103 -5.37 15.21 -8.72
CA SER A 103 -4.44 15.74 -7.71
C SER A 103 -3.53 14.63 -7.18
N GLY A 104 -2.22 14.85 -7.27
CA GLY A 104 -1.16 13.98 -6.71
C GLY A 104 -0.74 14.39 -5.30
N GLU A 105 -1.62 15.04 -4.56
CA GLU A 105 -1.34 15.62 -3.24
C GLU A 105 -1.13 14.55 -2.16
N ALA A 106 -0.42 14.93 -1.09
CA ALA A 106 -0.32 14.13 0.13
C ALA A 106 -1.73 13.86 0.71
N GLY A 107 -2.03 12.60 1.04
CA GLY A 107 -3.31 12.20 1.63
C GLY A 107 -4.28 11.47 0.68
N LEU A 108 -3.80 10.98 -0.46
CA LEU A 108 -4.57 10.05 -1.29
C LEU A 108 -4.90 8.76 -0.52
N ARG A 109 -6.17 8.35 -0.61
CA ARG A 109 -6.67 7.15 0.06
C ARG A 109 -7.32 6.20 -0.93
N THR A 110 -7.23 4.91 -0.63
CA THR A 110 -8.00 3.90 -1.36
C THR A 110 -9.39 3.83 -0.73
N VAL A 111 -10.43 3.96 -1.53
CA VAL A 111 -11.81 3.89 -1.05
C VAL A 111 -12.50 2.74 -1.75
N ASN A 112 -13.14 1.89 -0.95
CA ASN A 112 -14.04 0.85 -1.43
C ASN A 112 -15.47 1.36 -1.31
N LEU A 113 -16.14 1.49 -2.45
CA LEU A 113 -17.51 1.96 -2.54
C LEU A 113 -18.42 0.82 -3.01
N THR A 114 -19.55 0.68 -2.34
CA THR A 114 -20.60 -0.28 -2.65
C THR A 114 -21.83 0.45 -3.17
N THR A 115 -22.38 -0.03 -4.28
CA THR A 115 -23.69 0.39 -4.82
C THR A 115 -24.66 -0.77 -4.85
N VAL A 116 -25.91 -0.50 -4.49
CA VAL A 116 -27.00 -1.49 -4.51
C VAL A 116 -28.06 -1.05 -5.51
N THR A 117 -28.42 -1.95 -6.42
CA THR A 117 -29.60 -1.79 -7.27
C THR A 117 -30.47 -3.02 -7.10
N SER A 118 -31.78 -2.84 -7.06
CA SER A 118 -32.70 -3.93 -6.83
C SER A 118 -33.98 -3.68 -7.60
N PHE A 119 -34.66 -4.77 -7.97
CA PHE A 119 -35.97 -4.72 -8.59
C PHE A 119 -36.71 -6.03 -8.36
N LEU A 120 -37.92 -5.96 -7.82
CA LEU A 120 -38.78 -7.11 -7.50
C LEU A 120 -38.05 -8.15 -6.62
N LEU A 121 -37.54 -9.24 -7.19
CA LEU A 121 -36.85 -10.32 -6.46
C LEU A 121 -35.33 -10.28 -6.62
N THR A 122 -34.82 -9.38 -7.46
CA THR A 122 -33.39 -9.29 -7.78
C THR A 122 -32.73 -8.20 -6.97
N VAL A 123 -31.55 -8.50 -6.44
CA VAL A 123 -30.68 -7.54 -5.75
C VAL A 123 -29.28 -7.70 -6.33
N GLN A 124 -28.75 -6.62 -6.86
CA GLN A 124 -27.38 -6.51 -7.35
C GLN A 124 -26.58 -5.60 -6.42
N CYS A 125 -25.44 -6.09 -5.95
CA CYS A 125 -24.51 -5.38 -5.08
C CYS A 125 -23.16 -5.31 -5.78
N ASP A 126 -22.79 -4.13 -6.26
CA ASP A 126 -21.52 -3.91 -6.94
C ASP A 126 -20.54 -3.22 -5.99
N GLU A 127 -19.28 -3.68 -5.97
CA GLU A 127 -18.19 -3.07 -5.22
C GLU A 127 -17.11 -2.59 -6.18
N TYR A 128 -16.66 -1.35 -6.02
CA TYR A 128 -15.55 -0.79 -6.79
C TYR A 128 -14.55 -0.08 -5.89
N ARG A 129 -13.27 -0.23 -6.24
CA ARG A 129 -12.12 0.32 -5.52
C ARG A 129 -11.46 1.38 -6.38
N ALA A 130 -11.18 2.54 -5.79
CA ALA A 130 -10.47 3.63 -6.47
C ALA A 130 -9.67 4.48 -5.50
N ILE A 131 -8.70 5.21 -6.04
CA ILE A 131 -7.87 6.17 -5.30
C ILE A 131 -8.49 7.56 -5.42
N TYR A 132 -8.73 8.21 -4.29
CA TYR A 132 -9.33 9.54 -4.23
C TYR A 132 -8.62 10.42 -3.19
N CYS A 133 -8.63 11.74 -3.42
CA CYS A 133 -8.33 12.71 -2.39
C CYS A 133 -9.49 12.80 -1.36
N PRO A 134 -9.28 13.42 -0.18
CA PRO A 134 -10.30 13.47 0.87
C PRO A 134 -11.65 14.04 0.43
N SER A 135 -11.65 15.11 -0.37
CA SER A 135 -12.87 15.77 -0.87
C SER A 135 -13.60 14.93 -1.94
N CYS A 136 -12.87 14.39 -2.93
CA CYS A 136 -13.47 13.53 -3.97
C CYS A 136 -14.00 12.22 -3.39
N ALA A 137 -13.31 11.64 -2.40
CA ALA A 137 -13.77 10.44 -1.70
C ALA A 137 -15.12 10.65 -1.02
N TRP A 138 -15.30 11.81 -0.36
CA TRP A 138 -16.58 12.16 0.25
C TRP A 138 -17.69 12.24 -0.80
N SER A 139 -17.48 13.02 -1.86
CA SER A 139 -18.46 13.20 -2.94
C SER A 139 -18.85 11.86 -3.58
N LYS A 140 -17.88 11.01 -3.90
CA LYS A 140 -18.13 9.69 -4.51
C LYS A 140 -18.82 8.72 -3.55
N SER A 141 -18.47 8.73 -2.27
CA SER A 141 -19.18 7.92 -1.27
C SER A 141 -20.64 8.33 -1.13
N LEU A 142 -20.92 9.63 -1.18
CA LEU A 142 -22.28 10.17 -1.12
C LEU A 142 -23.06 9.77 -2.37
N GLN A 143 -22.44 9.88 -3.55
CA GLN A 143 -23.05 9.46 -4.82
C GLN A 143 -23.41 7.96 -4.82
N ALA A 144 -22.51 7.10 -4.36
CA ALA A 144 -22.75 5.65 -4.28
C ALA A 144 -23.90 5.32 -3.29
N THR A 145 -23.91 6.02 -2.17
CA THR A 145 -24.93 5.87 -1.11
C THR A 145 -26.30 6.36 -1.58
N ALA A 146 -26.36 7.52 -2.24
CA ALA A 146 -27.58 8.07 -2.83
C ALA A 146 -28.14 7.16 -3.93
N ARG A 147 -27.29 6.64 -4.83
CA ARG A 147 -27.70 5.67 -5.85
C ARG A 147 -28.31 4.41 -5.20
N SER A 148 -27.70 3.92 -4.13
CA SER A 148 -28.19 2.76 -3.39
C SER A 148 -29.52 3.03 -2.69
N ALA A 149 -29.69 4.21 -2.12
CA ALA A 149 -30.94 4.62 -1.48
C ALA A 149 -32.11 4.68 -2.46
N ILE A 150 -31.87 5.20 -3.68
CA ILE A 150 -32.92 5.39 -4.70
C ILE A 150 -33.27 4.08 -5.42
N PHE A 151 -32.27 3.26 -5.75
CA PHE A 151 -32.46 2.09 -6.61
C PHE A 151 -32.36 0.75 -5.88
N GLY A 152 -31.87 0.71 -4.64
CA GLY A 152 -31.56 -0.53 -3.94
C GLY A 152 -32.68 -1.10 -3.07
N TRP A 153 -33.84 -0.45 -2.99
CA TRP A 153 -34.93 -0.81 -2.07
C TRP A 153 -36.16 -1.47 -2.70
N TRP A 154 -36.22 -1.59 -4.02
CA TRP A 154 -37.38 -2.08 -4.77
C TRP A 154 -37.57 -3.61 -4.67
N SER A 155 -36.80 -4.28 -3.82
CA SER A 155 -36.88 -5.72 -3.53
C SER A 155 -37.03 -5.97 -2.02
N PRO A 156 -37.67 -7.06 -1.55
CA PRO A 156 -37.80 -7.36 -0.12
C PRO A 156 -36.48 -7.40 0.65
N LEU A 157 -35.39 -7.88 0.03
CA LEU A 157 -34.06 -7.92 0.63
C LEU A 157 -33.23 -6.65 0.34
N GLY A 158 -33.71 -5.82 -0.58
CA GLY A 158 -33.07 -4.60 -1.03
C GLY A 158 -32.72 -3.63 0.11
N PRO A 159 -33.69 -3.23 0.96
CA PRO A 159 -33.45 -2.33 2.08
C PRO A 159 -32.32 -2.82 3.00
N ILE A 160 -32.27 -4.12 3.33
CA ILE A 160 -31.20 -4.68 4.18
C ILE A 160 -29.83 -4.54 3.49
N CYS A 161 -29.75 -4.78 2.18
CA CYS A 161 -28.53 -4.59 1.41
C CYS A 161 -28.12 -3.13 1.34
N VAL A 162 -29.06 -2.20 1.14
CA VAL A 162 -28.80 -0.75 1.16
C VAL A 162 -28.20 -0.33 2.49
N MET A 163 -28.80 -0.72 3.62
CA MET A 163 -28.28 -0.39 4.96
C MET A 163 -26.84 -0.89 5.16
N ARG A 164 -26.54 -2.12 4.69
CA ARG A 164 -25.18 -2.67 4.70
C ARG A 164 -24.22 -1.89 3.81
N ALA A 165 -24.65 -1.48 2.62
CA ALA A 165 -23.83 -0.68 1.69
C ALA A 165 -23.51 0.71 2.24
N ILE A 166 -24.51 1.39 2.83
CA ILE A 166 -24.34 2.68 3.52
C ILE A 166 -23.26 2.55 4.62
N GLY A 167 -23.34 1.50 5.43
CA GLY A 167 -22.34 1.23 6.48
C GLY A 167 -20.95 0.92 5.95
N ARG A 168 -20.83 0.19 4.82
CA ARG A 168 -19.53 -0.08 4.17
C ARG A 168 -18.91 1.19 3.60
N ASN A 169 -19.69 2.02 2.91
CA ASN A 169 -19.26 3.30 2.35
C ASN A 169 -18.75 4.25 3.44
N ALA A 170 -19.47 4.36 4.57
CA ALA A 170 -19.05 5.18 5.71
C ALA A 170 -17.76 4.67 6.35
N LYS A 171 -17.65 3.36 6.60
CA LYS A 171 -16.45 2.74 7.17
C LYS A 171 -15.22 2.93 6.28
N SER A 172 -15.40 2.89 4.96
CA SER A 172 -14.29 3.11 4.02
C SER A 172 -13.71 4.54 4.11
N LEU A 173 -14.48 5.53 4.57
CA LEU A 173 -13.99 6.90 4.75
C LEU A 173 -13.30 7.13 6.10
N VAL A 174 -13.69 6.35 7.13
CA VAL A 174 -13.22 6.53 8.51
C VAL A 174 -11.98 5.68 8.81
N ARG A 175 -11.87 4.47 8.25
CA ARG A 175 -10.87 3.49 8.66
C ARG A 175 -9.48 3.69 8.04
N GLU A 176 -9.36 4.46 6.96
CA GLU A 176 -8.11 4.54 6.18
C GLU A 176 -7.23 5.76 6.49
N GLY A 177 -6.86 5.93 7.76
CA GLY A 177 -5.64 6.65 8.12
C GLY A 177 -4.34 5.87 7.79
N PHE A 178 -4.45 4.61 7.34
CA PHE A 178 -3.32 3.66 7.29
C PHE A 178 -2.65 3.50 5.92
N LEU A 179 -3.33 3.76 4.80
CA LEU A 179 -2.76 3.60 3.45
C LEU A 179 -1.87 4.76 2.99
N ASN A 180 -1.95 5.91 3.68
CA ASN A 180 -0.94 6.96 3.59
C ASN A 180 0.46 6.45 3.99
N LEU A 181 0.56 5.39 4.81
CA LEU A 181 1.84 4.84 5.24
C LEU A 181 2.54 4.01 4.16
N THR A 182 1.77 3.30 3.33
CA THR A 182 2.34 2.37 2.33
C THR A 182 2.78 3.08 1.06
N LEU A 183 2.10 4.16 0.67
CA LEU A 183 2.55 5.04 -0.42
C LEU A 183 3.73 5.92 -0.02
N SER A 184 3.82 6.32 1.26
CA SER A 184 4.96 7.10 1.77
C SER A 184 6.26 6.28 1.83
N LEU A 185 6.18 4.95 1.98
CA LEU A 185 7.36 4.07 2.04
C LEU A 185 8.08 3.86 0.70
N HIS A 186 7.47 4.21 -0.43
CA HIS A 186 8.08 4.04 -1.75
C HIS A 186 8.59 5.33 -2.38
N ASN A 187 8.28 6.51 -1.81
CA ASN A 187 8.76 7.78 -2.34
C ASN A 187 9.89 8.35 -1.46
N PRO A 188 11.17 8.24 -1.85
CA PRO A 188 12.29 8.72 -1.05
C PRO A 188 12.36 10.25 -0.93
N ILE A 189 11.48 10.99 -1.62
CA ILE A 189 11.46 12.47 -1.62
C ILE A 189 10.78 13.04 -0.36
N PHE A 190 9.92 12.25 0.32
CA PHE A 190 9.21 12.72 1.51
C PHE A 190 9.92 12.33 2.80
N GLU A 191 11.12 12.85 2.97
CA GLU A 191 11.76 12.88 4.30
C GLU A 191 11.13 14.02 5.13
N GLN A 192 10.26 13.60 6.05
CA GLN A 192 10.07 14.24 7.36
C GLN A 192 9.70 15.74 7.39
N LYS A 193 8.50 16.05 6.89
CA LYS A 193 7.61 17.12 7.38
C LYS A 193 6.21 16.55 7.16
N ASP A 194 5.55 15.92 8.14
CA ASP A 194 4.83 16.61 9.19
C ASP A 194 4.41 15.61 10.29
N THR A 195 5.10 15.58 11.42
CA THR A 195 4.65 14.85 12.61
C THR A 195 3.66 15.63 13.48
N GLU A 196 3.28 16.87 13.11
CA GLU A 196 2.35 17.68 13.92
C GLU A 196 1.10 18.20 13.17
N SER A 197 1.07 18.14 11.84
CA SER A 197 -0.06 18.66 11.03
C SER A 197 -1.11 17.59 10.69
N GLY A 198 -0.72 16.31 10.64
CA GLY A 198 -1.59 15.20 10.21
C GLY A 198 -2.65 14.74 11.23
N GLY A 199 -2.56 15.20 12.47
CA GLY A 199 -3.43 14.75 13.57
C GLY A 199 -4.75 15.51 13.72
N ARG A 200 -4.90 16.70 13.11
CA ARG A 200 -6.08 17.55 13.34
C ARG A 200 -7.17 17.47 12.26
N ALA A 201 -6.85 17.04 11.03
CA ALA A 201 -7.86 16.94 9.97
C ALA A 201 -8.70 15.65 10.00
N SER A 202 -8.19 14.56 10.61
CA SER A 202 -8.85 13.24 10.56
C SER A 202 -9.99 13.08 11.58
N THR A 203 -10.03 13.88 12.64
CA THR A 203 -10.99 13.70 13.75
C THR A 203 -12.24 14.59 13.65
N TYR A 204 -12.17 15.74 12.97
CA TYR A 204 -13.32 16.64 12.80
C TYR A 204 -14.33 16.18 11.74
N LEU A 205 -13.88 15.42 10.73
CA LEU A 205 -14.81 14.85 9.74
C LEU A 205 -15.59 13.64 10.26
N SER A 206 -15.13 12.91 11.28
CA SER A 206 -15.78 11.63 11.67
C SER A 206 -17.19 11.82 12.24
N LYS A 207 -17.41 12.81 13.11
CA LYS A 207 -18.74 13.06 13.71
C LYS A 207 -19.75 13.55 12.68
N SER A 208 -19.37 14.49 11.83
CA SER A 208 -20.23 14.98 10.75
C SER A 208 -20.51 13.90 9.71
N VAL A 209 -19.51 13.12 9.30
CA VAL A 209 -19.66 11.96 8.40
C VAL A 209 -20.68 10.97 8.98
N ILE A 210 -20.50 10.55 10.24
CA ILE A 210 -21.42 9.62 10.91
C ILE A 210 -22.85 10.19 10.96
N PHE A 211 -22.98 11.49 11.28
CA PHE A 211 -24.28 12.16 11.33
C PHE A 211 -25.00 12.19 9.98
N TYR A 212 -24.31 12.52 8.89
CA TYR A 212 -24.88 12.51 7.53
C TYR A 212 -25.30 11.10 7.09
N PHE A 213 -24.46 10.10 7.35
CA PHE A 213 -24.81 8.71 7.05
C PHE A 213 -26.01 8.24 7.90
N ALA A 214 -26.12 8.68 9.16
CA ALA A 214 -27.28 8.40 10.00
C ALA A 214 -28.57 9.09 9.48
N LEU A 215 -28.48 10.34 9.01
CA LEU A 215 -29.58 11.04 8.36
C LEU A 215 -30.05 10.34 7.09
N LEU A 216 -29.12 9.90 6.23
CA LEU A 216 -29.45 9.14 5.02
C LEU A 216 -30.10 7.81 5.37
N LEU A 217 -29.58 7.12 6.40
CA LEU A 217 -30.16 5.89 6.91
C LEU A 217 -31.61 6.11 7.38
N HIS A 218 -31.84 7.12 8.20
CA HIS A 218 -33.18 7.49 8.68
C HIS A 218 -34.12 7.85 7.53
N GLY A 219 -33.66 8.66 6.57
CA GLY A 219 -34.42 9.03 5.38
C GLY A 219 -34.81 7.82 4.53
N THR A 220 -33.90 6.86 4.35
CA THR A 220 -34.23 5.62 3.62
C THR A 220 -35.27 4.79 4.38
N LEU A 221 -35.16 4.67 5.70
CA LEU A 221 -36.13 3.93 6.51
C LEU A 221 -37.52 4.57 6.47
N THR A 222 -37.62 5.89 6.61
CA THR A 222 -38.92 6.59 6.59
C THR A 222 -39.61 6.45 5.23
N LEU A 223 -38.86 6.58 4.13
CA LEU A 223 -39.40 6.40 2.79
C LEU A 223 -39.85 4.94 2.53
N VAL A 224 -39.11 3.94 3.03
CA VAL A 224 -39.54 2.53 2.95
C VAL A 224 -40.84 2.32 3.71
N ILE A 225 -40.93 2.84 4.93
CA ILE A 225 -42.15 2.72 5.76
C ILE A 225 -43.34 3.37 5.04
N LEU A 226 -43.17 4.58 4.49
CA LEU A 226 -44.22 5.28 3.75
C LEU A 226 -44.69 4.47 2.53
N ALA A 227 -43.75 3.89 1.76
CA ALA A 227 -44.07 3.06 0.61
C ALA A 227 -44.81 1.77 0.99
N LEU A 228 -44.42 1.12 2.09
CA LEU A 228 -45.11 -0.06 2.62
C LEU A 228 -46.53 0.30 3.09
N LEU A 229 -46.70 1.41 3.82
CA LEU A 229 -48.01 1.89 4.25
C LEU A 229 -48.92 2.21 3.07
N LEU A 230 -48.41 2.91 2.05
CA LEU A 230 -49.17 3.19 0.82
C LEU A 230 -49.63 1.90 0.13
N LYS A 231 -48.75 0.89 0.06
CA LYS A 231 -49.08 -0.40 -0.53
C LYS A 231 -50.16 -1.15 0.25
N VAL A 232 -50.14 -1.09 1.58
CA VAL A 232 -51.20 -1.64 2.44
C VAL A 232 -52.52 -0.90 2.23
N ILE A 233 -52.52 0.43 2.19
CA ILE A 233 -53.73 1.23 1.94
C ILE A 233 -54.34 0.88 0.59
N LEU A 234 -53.53 0.78 -0.48
CA LEU A 234 -54.00 0.40 -1.81
C LEU A 234 -54.60 -1.01 -1.85
N LEU A 235 -54.09 -1.96 -1.05
CA LEU A 235 -54.64 -3.31 -0.92
C LEU A 235 -55.93 -3.38 -0.09
N LEU A 236 -56.18 -2.39 0.77
CA LEU A 236 -57.40 -2.33 1.58
C LEU A 236 -58.54 -1.58 0.88
N VAL A 237 -58.21 -0.68 -0.05
CA VAL A 237 -59.17 0.16 -0.78
C VAL A 237 -59.55 -0.43 -2.15
N GLY A 238 -58.70 -1.29 -2.73
CA GLY A 238 -58.98 -2.01 -3.98
C GLY A 238 -59.49 -3.42 -3.72
#